data_AF-A0A6P6CVD9-F1
#
_entry.id   AF-A0A6P6CVD9-F1
#
_cell.length_a   1.000
_cell.length_b   1.000
_cell.length_c   1.000
_cell.angle_alpha   90.00
_cell.angle_beta   90.00
_cell.angle_gamma   90.00
#
_symmetry.space_group_name_H-M   'P 1'
#
loop_
_entity.id
_entity.type
_entity.pdbx_description
1 polymer ?
#
loop_
_entity_poly.entity_id
_entity_poly.type
_entity_poly.pdbx_seq_one_letter_code
_entity_poly.pdbx_strand_id
1 'polypeptide(L)'
;MKLLKTILDIPANPTGLCALSINHSNSYVAYPGSLTTGEIVLYDGHSLKTVCTIAAHEGTLAAITFNASGTKLASASEKGTVIRVFSAPEGQKLYEFRRGMKRYVTISSLVFSMDSQFLCASSNTETVHIFKLEHLTNRCQA
;
A
#
# COMPACT_ATOMS: atom_id res chain seq x y z
N MET A 1 18.51 16.86 13.82
CA MET A 1 17.66 15.65 13.66
C MET A 1 17.80 14.78 14.90
N LYS A 2 16.71 14.25 15.47
CA LYS A 2 16.73 13.35 16.62
C LYS A 2 16.17 12.00 16.21
N LEU A 3 16.92 10.92 16.43
CA LEU A 3 16.42 9.56 16.24
C LEU A 3 15.44 9.22 17.37
N LEU A 4 14.19 8.91 17.03
CA LEU A 4 13.17 8.52 18.00
C LEU A 4 13.13 7.01 18.24
N LYS A 5 13.30 6.22 17.18
CA LYS A 5 13.16 4.77 17.22
C LYS A 5 13.95 4.11 16.08
N THR A 6 14.60 3.00 16.42
CA THR A 6 15.08 1.99 15.45
C THR A 6 14.17 0.78 15.56
N ILE A 7 13.55 0.37 14.45
CA ILE A 7 12.81 -0.89 14.37
C ILE A 7 13.82 -1.98 14.02
N LEU A 8 13.94 -2.98 14.89
CA LEU A 8 14.88 -4.09 14.75
C LEU A 8 14.16 -5.33 14.24
N ASP A 9 14.94 -6.32 13.78
CA ASP A 9 14.46 -7.63 13.35
C ASP A 9 13.42 -7.59 12.21
N ILE A 10 13.48 -6.56 11.37
CA ILE A 10 12.67 -6.51 10.14
C ILE A 10 13.22 -7.52 9.11
N PRO A 11 12.36 -8.12 8.26
CA PRO A 11 12.82 -8.94 7.15
C PRO A 11 13.76 -8.17 6.22
N ALA A 12 14.57 -8.91 5.45
CA ALA A 12 15.44 -8.29 4.46
C ALA A 12 14.63 -7.45 3.47
N ASN A 13 15.01 -6.18 3.34
CA ASN A 13 14.34 -5.18 2.51
C ASN A 13 15.36 -4.54 1.56
N PRO A 14 15.84 -5.27 0.53
CA PRO A 14 16.97 -4.87 -0.30
C PRO A 14 16.69 -3.60 -1.13
N THR A 15 15.41 -3.31 -1.41
CA THR A 15 14.97 -2.10 -2.12
C THR A 15 14.72 -0.93 -1.19
N GLY A 16 14.81 -1.13 0.13
CA GLY A 16 14.49 -0.11 1.12
C GLY A 16 13.02 0.33 1.10
N LEU A 17 12.11 -0.55 0.69
CA LEU A 17 10.69 -0.24 0.54
C LEU A 17 10.07 0.14 1.88
N CYS A 18 9.57 1.36 1.98
CA CYS A 18 8.79 1.85 3.11
C CYS A 18 7.84 2.96 2.63
N ALA A 19 6.79 3.24 3.42
CA ALA A 19 5.96 4.41 3.24
C ALA A 19 5.69 5.06 4.59
N LEU A 20 5.68 6.39 4.63
CA LEU A 20 5.29 7.19 5.78
C LEU A 20 4.02 7.96 5.42
N SER A 21 3.00 7.89 6.27
CA SER A 21 1.85 8.78 6.19
C SER A 21 2.30 10.20 6.51
N ILE A 22 1.95 11.14 5.64
CA ILE A 22 2.24 12.57 5.83
C ILE A 22 1.25 13.27 6.77
N ASN A 23 0.24 12.56 7.28
CA ASN A 23 -0.77 13.11 8.17
C ASN A 23 -0.26 13.14 9.62
N HIS A 24 -0.38 14.30 10.29
CA HIS A 24 0.09 14.46 11.67
C HIS A 24 -0.80 13.76 12.71
N SER A 25 -2.09 13.52 12.44
CA SER A 25 -2.95 12.75 13.36
C SER A 25 -2.75 11.25 13.15
N ASN A 26 -2.64 10.82 11.89
CA ASN A 26 -2.45 9.43 11.48
C ASN A 26 -1.02 9.21 10.97
N SER A 27 -0.04 9.28 11.87
CA SER A 27 1.38 9.08 11.53
C SER A 27 1.72 7.59 11.54
N TYR A 28 1.49 6.91 10.43
CA TYR A 28 1.84 5.50 10.26
C TYR A 28 3.05 5.30 9.35
N VAL A 29 3.83 4.27 9.65
CA VAL A 29 4.90 3.72 8.79
C VAL A 29 4.44 2.35 8.30
N ALA A 30 4.57 2.10 7.01
CA ALA A 30 4.35 0.79 6.41
C ALA A 30 5.68 0.26 5.84
N TYR A 31 5.96 -1.03 6.07
CA TYR A 31 7.13 -1.71 5.54
C TYR A 31 6.86 -3.22 5.36
N PRO A 32 7.67 -3.95 4.57
CA PRO A 32 7.50 -5.40 4.38
C PRO A 32 7.62 -6.21 5.68
N GLY A 33 6.65 -7.09 5.93
CA GLY A 33 6.62 -8.03 7.05
C GLY A 33 7.18 -9.42 6.75
N SER A 34 7.41 -9.73 5.47
CA SER A 34 7.90 -11.04 5.03
C SER A 34 8.88 -10.91 3.87
N LEU A 35 9.79 -11.88 3.77
CA LEU A 35 10.76 -12.01 2.67
C LEU A 35 10.15 -12.71 1.44
N THR A 36 9.13 -13.54 1.63
CA THR A 36 8.61 -14.43 0.58
C THR A 36 7.18 -14.09 0.18
N THR A 37 6.42 -13.49 1.09
CA THR A 37 5.02 -13.09 0.89
C THR A 37 4.87 -11.58 0.93
N GLY A 38 3.78 -11.08 0.35
CA GLY A 38 3.48 -9.66 0.31
C GLY A 38 2.80 -9.19 1.58
N GLU A 39 3.47 -9.39 2.71
CA GLU A 39 2.99 -8.95 4.02
C GLU A 39 3.42 -7.51 4.29
N ILE A 40 2.52 -6.69 4.81
CA ILE A 40 2.81 -5.30 5.21
C ILE A 40 2.64 -5.18 6.71
N VAL A 41 3.66 -4.69 7.40
CA VAL A 41 3.55 -4.28 8.80
C VAL A 41 3.22 -2.80 8.86
N LEU A 42 2.16 -2.47 9.61
CA LEU A 42 1.78 -1.11 9.94
C LEU A 42 2.26 -0.76 11.34
N TYR A 43 3.04 0.32 11.44
CA TYR A 43 3.66 0.79 12.67
C TYR A 43 3.21 2.22 12.98
N ASP A 44 2.75 2.47 14.19
CA ASP A 44 2.33 3.80 14.63
C ASP A 44 3.54 4.61 15.10
N GLY A 45 3.77 5.74 14.43
CA GLY A 45 4.85 6.67 14.71
C GLY A 45 4.66 7.49 16.00
N HIS A 46 3.45 7.61 16.53
CA HIS A 46 3.19 8.26 17.82
C HIS A 46 3.40 7.30 18.99
N SER A 47 2.72 6.15 18.95
CA SER A 47 2.79 5.18 20.04
C SER A 47 4.05 4.30 19.98
N LEU A 48 4.78 4.33 18.85
CA LEU A 48 5.98 3.55 18.59
C LEU A 48 5.74 2.04 18.76
N LYS A 49 4.61 1.56 18.23
CA LYS A 49 4.19 0.15 18.28
C LYS A 49 3.64 -0.32 16.94
N THR A 50 3.80 -1.61 16.68
CA THR A 50 3.11 -2.29 15.59
C THR A 50 1.61 -2.28 15.85
N VAL A 51 0.84 -1.87 14.85
CA VAL A 51 -0.62 -1.74 14.92
C VAL A 51 -1.30 -2.97 14.33
N CYS A 52 -0.90 -3.33 13.11
CA CYS A 52 -1.45 -4.51 12.42
C CYS A 52 -0.46 -5.05 11.39
N THR A 53 -0.74 -6.27 10.95
CA THR A 53 -0.06 -6.93 9.85
C THR A 53 -1.08 -7.29 8.78
N ILE A 54 -0.79 -6.95 7.53
CA ILE A 54 -1.70 -7.11 6.38
C ILE A 54 -1.09 -8.13 5.41
N ALA A 55 -1.75 -9.28 5.25
CA ALA A 55 -1.43 -10.25 4.20
C ALA A 55 -1.92 -9.72 2.84
N ALA A 56 -1.16 -8.82 2.22
CA ALA A 56 -1.61 -8.07 1.07
C ALA A 56 -1.48 -8.85 -0.24
N HIS A 57 -0.43 -9.66 -0.42
CA HIS A 57 -0.19 -10.45 -1.64
C HIS A 57 0.51 -11.78 -1.36
N GLU A 58 0.38 -12.74 -2.28
CA GLU A 58 1.06 -14.06 -2.19
C GLU A 58 2.58 -13.98 -2.43
N GLY A 59 3.08 -12.87 -2.97
CA GLY A 59 4.50 -12.67 -3.25
C GLY A 59 4.96 -11.30 -2.78
N THR A 60 6.28 -11.14 -2.70
CA THR A 60 7.04 -9.94 -2.31
C THR A 60 6.43 -8.63 -2.83
N LEU A 61 6.53 -7.59 -2.00
CA LEU A 61 6.01 -6.26 -2.32
C LEU A 61 6.95 -5.51 -3.28
N ALA A 62 6.38 -4.86 -4.28
CA ALA A 62 7.10 -3.96 -5.18
C ALA A 62 6.84 -2.48 -4.84
N ALA A 63 5.65 -2.15 -4.34
CA ALA A 63 5.27 -0.77 -4.02
C ALA A 63 4.27 -0.73 -2.86
N ILE A 64 4.41 0.28 -2.00
CA ILE A 64 3.46 0.64 -0.93
C ILE A 64 3.37 2.16 -0.83
N THR A 65 2.18 2.70 -0.56
CA THR A 65 1.99 4.16 -0.40
C THR A 65 0.76 4.49 0.43
N PHE A 66 0.82 5.54 1.24
CA PHE A 66 -0.34 6.07 1.94
C PHE A 66 -1.05 7.15 1.13
N ASN A 67 -2.34 7.32 1.38
CA ASN A 67 -3.03 8.54 0.98
C ASN A 67 -2.71 9.70 1.94
N ALA A 68 -3.06 10.93 1.57
CA ALA A 68 -2.73 12.13 2.33
C ALA A 68 -3.33 12.18 3.75
N SER A 69 -4.47 11.51 3.99
CA SER A 69 -5.09 11.42 5.32
C SER A 69 -4.53 10.30 6.20
N GLY A 70 -3.67 9.43 5.66
CA GLY A 70 -3.14 8.27 6.38
C GLY A 70 -4.15 7.17 6.67
N THR A 71 -5.34 7.22 6.05
CA THR A 71 -6.45 6.28 6.30
C THR A 71 -6.54 5.15 5.27
N LYS A 72 -5.78 5.26 4.16
CA LYS A 72 -5.72 4.25 3.11
C LYS A 72 -4.26 3.94 2.77
N LEU A 73 -3.97 2.65 2.56
CA LEU A 73 -2.67 2.15 2.16
C LEU A 73 -2.82 1.33 0.87
N ALA A 74 -2.17 1.75 -0.22
CA ALA A 74 -2.13 1.00 -1.46
C ALA A 74 -0.86 0.14 -1.52
N SER A 75 -0.96 -1.02 -2.16
CA SER A 75 0.17 -1.91 -2.38
C SER A 75 0.09 -2.71 -3.68
N ALA A 76 1.25 -3.11 -4.17
CA ALA A 76 1.41 -4.05 -5.28
C ALA A 76 2.56 -5.02 -5.01
N SER A 77 2.43 -6.25 -5.52
CA SER A 77 3.52 -7.24 -5.49
C SER A 77 4.43 -7.15 -6.70
N GLU A 78 5.57 -7.84 -6.66
CA GLU A 78 6.50 -7.98 -7.80
C GLU A 78 5.87 -8.70 -9.00
N LYS A 79 4.80 -9.48 -8.80
CA LYS A 79 4.00 -10.03 -9.91
C LYS A 79 3.28 -8.90 -10.68
N GLY A 80 2.91 -7.81 -9.99
CA GLY A 80 2.29 -6.61 -10.58
C GLY A 80 0.95 -6.83 -11.29
N THR A 81 0.24 -7.91 -10.97
CA THR A 81 -1.06 -8.24 -11.58
C THR A 81 -2.21 -7.45 -10.98
N VAL A 82 -2.14 -7.24 -9.67
CA VAL A 82 -3.20 -6.61 -8.87
C VAL A 82 -2.60 -5.52 -8.00
N ILE A 83 -3.37 -4.46 -7.83
CA ILE A 83 -3.12 -3.39 -6.88
C ILE A 83 -4.23 -3.46 -5.86
N ARG A 84 -3.89 -3.45 -4.57
CA ARG A 84 -4.85 -3.51 -3.48
C ARG A 84 -4.76 -2.26 -2.64
N VAL A 85 -5.90 -1.87 -2.07
CA VAL A 85 -5.98 -0.74 -1.14
C VAL A 85 -6.63 -1.23 0.14
N PHE A 86 -6.04 -0.89 1.27
CA PHE A 86 -6.46 -1.30 2.60
C PHE A 86 -6.83 -0.07 3.43
N SER A 87 -7.71 -0.24 4.41
CA SER A 87 -7.88 0.74 5.48
C SER A 87 -6.66 0.74 6.38
N ALA A 88 -6.36 1.90 6.95
CA ALA A 88 -5.40 2.05 8.04
C ALA A 88 -6.11 2.79 9.18
N PRO A 89 -6.00 2.32 10.44
CA PRO A 89 -5.13 1.23 10.89
C PRO A 89 -5.68 -0.21 10.77
N GLU A 90 -6.93 -0.43 10.38
CA GLU A 90 -7.59 -1.73 10.58
C GLU A 90 -7.14 -2.82 9.60
N GLY A 91 -6.43 -2.46 8.52
CA GLY A 91 -5.89 -3.41 7.55
C GLY A 91 -6.94 -4.09 6.69
N GLN A 92 -8.19 -3.58 6.64
CA GLN A 92 -9.26 -4.18 5.87
C GLN A 92 -9.09 -3.88 4.39
N LYS A 93 -9.19 -4.90 3.52
CA LYS A 93 -9.13 -4.67 2.07
C LYS A 93 -10.36 -3.89 1.60
N LEU A 94 -10.14 -2.69 1.10
CA LEU A 94 -11.17 -1.79 0.57
C LEU A 94 -11.36 -1.96 -0.94
N TYR A 95 -10.25 -2.08 -1.68
CA TYR A 95 -10.26 -2.11 -3.14
C TYR A 95 -9.25 -3.12 -3.71
N GLU A 96 -9.54 -3.63 -4.90
CA GLU A 96 -8.64 -4.44 -5.71
C GLU A 96 -8.81 -4.09 -7.19
N PHE A 97 -7.71 -3.74 -7.85
CA PHE A 97 -7.68 -3.30 -9.24
C PHE A 97 -6.79 -4.21 -10.08
N ARG A 98 -7.21 -4.48 -11.32
CA ARG A 98 -6.39 -5.13 -12.34
C ARG A 98 -5.91 -4.09 -13.34
N ARG A 99 -4.61 -4.08 -13.60
CA ARG A 99 -3.93 -3.17 -14.54
C ARG A 99 -4.08 -3.60 -16.02
N GLY A 100 -4.89 -4.62 -16.32
CA GLY A 100 -5.11 -5.15 -17.68
C GLY A 100 -4.87 -6.66 -17.81
N MET A 101 -4.74 -7.13 -19.05
CA MET A 101 -4.69 -8.57 -19.40
C MET A 101 -3.27 -9.17 -19.45
N LYS A 102 -2.20 -8.35 -19.40
CA LYS A 102 -0.81 -8.83 -19.46
C LYS A 102 -0.44 -9.56 -18.16
N ARG A 103 0.22 -10.73 -18.26
CA ARG A 103 0.39 -11.64 -17.12
C ARG A 103 1.19 -11.06 -15.94
N TYR A 104 2.33 -10.41 -16.16
CA TYR A 104 3.17 -9.86 -15.06
C TYR A 104 3.86 -8.57 -15.50
N VAL A 105 3.99 -7.61 -14.57
CA VAL A 105 4.72 -6.34 -14.78
C VAL A 105 5.41 -5.89 -13.50
N THR A 106 6.43 -5.04 -13.63
CA THR A 106 7.08 -4.40 -12.48
C THR A 106 6.40 -3.06 -12.23
N ILE A 107 5.72 -2.92 -11.09
CA ILE A 107 5.15 -1.65 -10.66
C ILE A 107 6.27 -0.78 -10.10
N SER A 108 6.41 0.43 -10.61
CA SER A 108 7.46 1.37 -10.21
C SER A 108 6.96 2.40 -9.20
N SER A 109 5.68 2.77 -9.25
CA SER A 109 5.10 3.76 -8.33
C SER A 109 3.59 3.61 -8.19
N LEU A 110 3.10 3.96 -7.01
CA LEU A 110 1.69 4.12 -6.67
C LEU A 110 1.52 5.50 -6.04
N VAL A 111 0.50 6.26 -6.46
CA VAL A 111 0.24 7.60 -5.91
C VAL A 111 -1.26 7.85 -5.82
N PHE A 112 -1.74 8.25 -4.64
CA PHE A 112 -3.11 8.72 -4.46
C PHE A 112 -3.26 10.18 -4.92
N SER A 113 -4.43 10.53 -5.45
CA SER A 113 -4.83 11.94 -5.51
C SER A 113 -5.01 12.51 -4.10
N MET A 114 -4.87 13.83 -3.96
CA MET A 114 -4.94 14.51 -2.65
C MET A 114 -6.28 14.28 -1.94
N ASP A 115 -7.38 14.27 -2.70
CA ASP A 115 -8.74 13.96 -2.23
C ASP A 115 -9.00 12.46 -1.98
N SER A 116 -7.99 11.61 -2.23
CA SER A 116 -8.08 10.15 -2.08
C SER A 116 -9.21 9.49 -2.88
N GLN A 117 -9.60 10.09 -4.01
CA GLN A 117 -10.59 9.53 -4.94
C GLN A 117 -9.96 8.71 -6.06
N PHE A 118 -8.68 8.93 -6.37
CA PHE A 118 -7.98 8.25 -7.44
C PHE A 118 -6.68 7.63 -6.94
N LEU A 119 -6.27 6.55 -7.60
CA LEU A 119 -4.98 5.90 -7.43
C LEU A 119 -4.33 5.74 -8.80
N CYS A 120 -3.14 6.29 -8.97
CA CYS A 120 -2.33 6.15 -10.17
C CYS A 120 -1.28 5.04 -9.96
N ALA A 121 -1.02 4.26 -11.02
CA ALA A 121 0.02 3.25 -11.04
C ALA A 121 0.85 3.33 -12.33
N SER A 122 2.18 3.38 -12.18
CA SER A 122 3.13 3.28 -13.28
C SER A 122 3.88 1.95 -13.22
N SER A 123 4.28 1.45 -14.39
CA SER A 123 5.00 0.18 -14.50
C SER A 123 6.03 0.24 -15.63
N ASN A 124 6.80 -0.82 -15.81
CA ASN A 124 7.73 -1.02 -16.92
C ASN A 124 7.07 -1.25 -18.30
N THR A 125 5.86 -0.72 -18.52
CA THR A 125 5.16 -0.81 -19.81
C THR A 125 4.79 0.59 -20.28
N GLU A 126 4.44 0.73 -21.55
CA GLU A 126 4.07 2.00 -22.19
C GLU A 126 2.69 2.55 -21.77
N THR A 127 2.23 2.21 -20.55
CA THR A 127 0.89 2.57 -20.06
C THR A 127 0.93 2.97 -18.60
N VAL A 128 0.16 3.99 -18.25
CA VAL A 128 -0.11 4.43 -16.88
C VAL A 128 -1.59 4.24 -16.61
N HIS A 129 -1.94 3.74 -15.43
CA HIS A 129 -3.33 3.43 -15.07
C HIS A 129 -3.78 4.36 -13.94
N ILE A 130 -4.98 4.90 -14.09
CA ILE A 130 -5.66 5.69 -13.06
C ILE A 130 -6.94 4.95 -12.68
N PHE A 131 -7.07 4.62 -11.41
CA PHE A 131 -8.22 3.93 -10.85
C PHE A 131 -9.03 4.89 -10.00
N LYS A 132 -10.35 4.89 -10.16
CA LYS A 132 -11.26 5.58 -9.25
C LYS A 132 -11.61 4.68 -8.07
N LEU A 133 -11.54 5.23 -6.87
CA LEU A 133 -11.81 4.54 -5.60
C LEU A 133 -13.30 4.69 -5.25
N GLU A 134 -14.16 4.04 -6.02
CA GLU A 134 -15.61 4.05 -5.77
C GLU A 134 -16.00 2.86 -4.88
N HIS A 135 -16.67 3.14 -3.77
CA HIS A 135 -17.39 2.09 -3.05
C HIS A 135 -18.44 1.51 -4.01
N LEU A 136 -18.50 0.17 -4.12
CA LEU A 136 -19.61 -0.53 -4.76
C LEU A 136 -20.87 -0.40 -3.87
N THR A 137 -21.36 0.81 -3.64
CA THR A 137 -22.66 1.03 -3.03
C THR A 137 -23.74 0.68 -4.06
N ASN A 138 -24.32 -0.52 -3.90
CA ASN A 138 -25.60 -0.98 -4.41
C ASN A 138 -25.91 -0.73 -5.91
N ARG A 139 -25.51 -1.68 -6.78
CA ARG A 139 -26.15 -1.87 -8.09
C ARG A 139 -27.25 -2.95 -8.08
N CYS A 140 -28.02 -3.05 -6.99
CA CYS A 140 -29.17 -3.97 -6.91
C CYS A 140 -30.33 -3.38 -6.10
N GLN A 141 -30.87 -2.23 -6.51
CA GLN A 141 -32.27 -1.84 -6.20
C GLN A 141 -32.79 -0.91 -7.32
N ALA A 142 -33.34 -1.50 -8.37
CA ALA A 142 -34.38 -0.94 -9.24
C ALA A 142 -34.99 -2.09 -10.05
#